data_AF-A0A6I6CDF7-F1
#
_entry.id   AF-A0A6I6CDF7-F1
#
_cell.length_a   1.000
_cell.length_b   1.000
_cell.length_c   1.000
_cell.angle_alpha   90.00
_cell.angle_beta   90.00
_cell.angle_gamma   90.00
#
_symmetry.space_group_name_H-M   'P 1'
#
loop_
_entity.id
_entity.type
_entity.pdbx_description
1 polymer ?
#
loop_
_entity_poly.entity_id
_entity_poly.type
_entity_poly.pdbx_seq_one_letter_code
_entity_poly.pdbx_strand_id
1 'polypeptide(L)' 'MDKCQNPGCSNEISVQEPKRIYVYDEKVEDEIPVSVCDECYKKSKDEENDIDWSHSVVEEEEK' A
#
# COMPACT_ATOMS: atom_id res chain seq x y z
N MET A 1 9.62 20.33 -4.92
CA MET A 1 8.56 19.44 -4.39
C MET A 1 8.66 18.11 -5.10
N ASP A 2 8.76 17.03 -4.35
CA ASP A 2 8.69 15.67 -4.88
C ASP A 2 7.24 15.34 -5.25
N LYS A 3 7.07 14.60 -6.35
CA LYS A 3 5.75 14.23 -6.87
C LYS A 3 5.44 12.79 -6.54
N CYS A 4 4.16 12.50 -6.27
CA CYS A 4 3.68 11.16 -5.99
C CYS A 4 4.16 10.20 -7.09
N GLN A 5 4.85 9.13 -6.71
CA GLN A 5 5.37 8.14 -7.65
C GLN A 5 4.33 7.04 -7.96
N ASN A 6 3.10 7.17 -7.46
CA ASN A 6 2.02 6.24 -7.77
C ASN A 6 1.51 6.47 -9.21
N PRO A 7 1.47 5.44 -10.08
CA PRO A 7 0.91 5.58 -11.42
C PRO A 7 -0.56 6.05 -11.36
N GLY A 8 -0.83 7.23 -11.93
CA GLY A 8 -2.16 7.84 -11.94
C GLY A 8 -2.41 8.90 -10.86
N CYS A 9 -1.42 9.20 -10.00
CA CYS A 9 -1.49 10.32 -9.07
C CYS A 9 -0.48 11.41 -9.44
N SER A 10 -0.92 12.67 -9.46
CA SER A 10 -0.06 13.84 -9.74
C SER A 10 0.12 14.76 -8.53
N ASN A 11 -0.29 14.31 -7.35
CA ASN A 11 -0.26 15.11 -6.12
C ASN A 11 1.17 15.28 -5.61
N GLU A 12 1.39 16.35 -4.86
CA GLU A 12 2.66 16.64 -4.22
C GLU A 12 2.87 15.74 -3.00
N ILE A 13 4.11 15.28 -2.81
CA ILE A 13 4.49 14.53 -1.62
C ILE A 13 4.90 15.54 -0.54
N SER A 14 4.47 15.28 0.69
CA SER A 14 4.97 16.02 1.85
C SER A 14 6.47 15.76 2.02
N VAL A 15 7.29 16.79 1.83
CA VAL A 15 8.75 16.71 1.90
C VAL A 15 9.24 16.46 3.34
N GLN A 16 8.43 16.83 4.33
CA GLN A 16 8.77 16.65 5.75
C GLN A 16 8.58 15.20 6.20
N GLU A 17 7.57 14.51 5.67
CA GLU A 17 7.23 13.13 6.03
C GLU A 17 6.77 12.34 4.79
N PRO A 18 7.69 11.88 3.92
CA PRO A 18 7.32 11.13 2.73
C PRO A 18 6.78 9.74 3.12
N LYS A 19 5.49 9.51 2.85
CA LYS A 19 4.85 8.20 3.00
C LYS A 19 5.29 7.26 1.87
N ARG A 20 5.37 5.96 2.16
CA ARG A 20 5.81 4.94 1.20
C ARG A 20 4.84 3.77 1.19
N ILE A 21 4.59 3.24 -0.01
CA ILE A 21 3.87 1.98 -0.21
C ILE A 21 4.84 0.98 -0.85
N TYR A 22 4.65 -0.30 -0.59
CA TYR A 22 5.44 -1.35 -1.23
C TYR A 22 4.69 -1.80 -2.47
N VAL A 23 5.36 -1.77 -3.61
CA VAL A 23 4.80 -2.19 -4.90
C VAL A 23 5.70 -3.28 -5.45
N TYR A 24 5.11 -4.41 -5.83
CA TYR A 24 5.83 -5.48 -6.48
C TYR A 24 6.33 -5.03 -7.86
N ASP A 25 7.65 -5.11 -8.09
CA ASP A 25 8.27 -4.79 -9.37
C ASP A 25 8.77 -6.07 -10.05
N GLU A 26 8.16 -6.40 -11.18
CA GLU A 26 8.44 -7.64 -11.94
C GLU A 26 9.88 -7.71 -12.50
N LYS A 27 10.63 -6.60 -12.57
CA LYS A 27 12.01 -6.63 -13.08
C LYS A 27 13.01 -7.09 -12.03
N VAL A 28 12.71 -6.79 -10.77
CA VAL A 28 13.51 -7.22 -9.61
C VAL A 28 12.87 -8.38 -8.87
N GLU A 29 11.65 -8.78 -9.27
CA GLU A 29 10.85 -9.86 -8.67
C GLU A 29 10.64 -9.66 -7.16
N ASP A 30 10.61 -8.40 -6.71
CA ASP A 30 10.63 -8.02 -5.30
C ASP A 30 9.77 -6.77 -5.03
N GLU A 31 9.46 -6.49 -3.76
CA GLU A 31 8.63 -5.38 -3.34
C GLU A 31 9.46 -4.13 -3.08
N ILE A 32 9.32 -3.10 -3.93
CA ILE A 32 10.06 -1.85 -3.80
C ILE A 32 9.25 -0.78 -3.06
N PRO A 33 9.88 -0.02 -2.14
CA PRO A 33 9.22 1.08 -1.49
C PRO A 33 9.12 2.30 -2.42
N VAL A 34 7.89 2.69 -2.76
CA VAL A 34 7.56 3.82 -3.63
C VAL A 34 7.01 4.98 -2.80
N SER A 35 7.54 6.18 -3.00
CA SER A 35 7.10 7.37 -2.24
C SER A 35 5.82 7.96 -2.83
N VAL A 36 4.81 8.16 -2.00
CA VAL A 36 3.47 8.58 -2.44
C VAL A 36 2.92 9.70 -1.56
N CYS A 37 1.91 10.41 -2.05
CA CYS A 37 1.16 11.38 -1.25
C CYS A 37 0.29 10.70 -0.19
N ASP A 38 -0.16 11.47 0.81
CA ASP A 38 -1.00 10.96 1.90
C ASP A 38 -2.30 10.31 1.41
N GLU A 39 -2.92 10.83 0.35
CA GLU A 39 -4.15 10.25 -0.21
C GLU A 39 -3.91 8.86 -0.80
N CYS A 40 -2.84 8.68 -1.59
CA CYS A 40 -2.49 7.38 -2.15
C CYS A 40 -2.04 6.40 -1.07
N TYR A 41 -1.29 6.86 -0.08
CA TYR A 41 -0.92 6.04 1.06
C TYR A 41 -2.15 5.55 1.81
N LYS A 42 -3.10 6.45 2.11
CA LYS A 42 -4.33 6.11 2.80
C LYS A 42 -5.16 5.12 1.99
N LYS A 43 -5.37 5.37 0.70
CA LYS A 43 -6.14 4.46 -0.17
C LYS A 43 -5.52 3.06 -0.23
N SER A 44 -4.21 2.97 -0.41
CA SER A 44 -3.49 1.68 -0.40
C SER A 44 -3.64 0.97 0.93
N LYS A 45 -3.56 1.68 2.05
CA LYS A 45 -3.77 1.10 3.38
C LYS A 45 -5.22 0.74 3.66
N ASP A 46 -6.19 1.49 3.16
CA ASP A 46 -7.60 1.12 3.25
C ASP A 46 -7.86 -0.17 2.45
N GLU A 47 -7.33 -0.30 1.22
CA GLU A 47 -7.42 -1.54 0.43
C GLU A 47 -6.74 -2.74 1.12
N GLU A 48 -5.60 -2.53 1.78
CA GLU A 48 -4.95 -3.60 2.58
C GLU A 48 -5.66 -3.90 3.91
N ASN A 49 -6.42 -2.96 4.46
CA ASN A 49 -7.18 -3.20 5.69
C ASN A 49 -8.60 -3.71 5.42
N ASP A 50 -9.10 -3.58 4.19
CA ASP A 50 -10.32 -4.19 3.67
C ASP A 50 -10.14 -5.70 3.41
N ILE A 51 -9.37 -6.35 4.27
CA ILE A 51 -9.31 -7.80 4.33
C ILE A 51 -10.62 -8.26 4.96
N ASP A 52 -11.36 -9.13 4.27
CA ASP A 52 -12.56 -9.76 4.79
C ASP A 52 -12.19 -10.69 5.96
N TRP A 53 -12.18 -10.13 7.17
CA TRP A 53 -11.89 -10.88 8.40
C TRP A 53 -12.97 -11.92 8.72
N SER A 54 -14.12 -11.90 8.03
CA SER A 54 -15.18 -12.92 8.17
C SER A 54 -14.71 -14.33 7.84
N HIS A 55 -13.58 -14.47 7.13
CA HIS A 55 -12.99 -15.77 6.78
C HIS A 55 -11.68 -16.08 7.55
N SER A 56 -11.27 -15.24 8.51
CA SER A 56 -9.97 -15.39 9.20
C SER A 56 -9.93 -16.40 10.36
N VAL A 57 -11.07 -17.01 10.73
CA VAL A 57 -11.08 -18.20 11.59
C VAL A 57 -12.08 -19.23 11.03
N VAL A 58 -11.59 -20.12 10.18
CA VAL A 58 -12.13 -21.49 10.21
C VAL A 58 -11.35 -22.18 11.30
N GLU A 59 -11.87 -22.15 12.52
CA GLU A 59 -11.46 -23.11 13.55
C GLU A 59 -11.84 -24.49 13.00
N GLU A 60 -10.87 -25.20 12.41
CA GLU A 60 -10.89 -26.65 12.39
C GLU A 60 -10.82 -27.11 13.85
N GLU A 61 -11.95 -27.15 14.55
CA GLU A 61 -12.08 -28.05 15.70
C GLU A 61 -12.13 -29.48 15.15
N GLU A 62 -10.93 -30.05 15.07
CA GLU A 62 -10.71 -31.48 15.00
C GLU A 62 -11.51 -32.20 16.10
N LYS A 63 -12.36 -33.14 15.64
CA LYS A 63 -12.74 -34.42 16.29
C LYS A 63 -14.04 -34.50 17.11
#